data_AF-A0A350P7V3-F1
#
_entry.id   AF-A0A350P7V3-F1
#
_cell.length_a   1.000
_cell.length_b   1.000
_cell.length_c   1.000
_cell.angle_alpha   90.00
_cell.angle_beta   90.00
_cell.angle_gamma   90.00
#
_symmetry.space_group_name_H-M   'P 1'
#
loop_
_entity.id
_entity.type
_entity.pdbx_description
1 polymer ?
#
loop_
_entity_poly.entity_id
_entity_poly.type
_entity_poly.pdbx_seq_one_letter_code
_entity_poly.pdbx_strand_id
1 'polypeptide(L)' 'MADKAIQKDGTTKRYLPKKAWAKLSPEERDKTDAKKRAASKKGKQFVANTEKAKKAGRAARMYKNKAAK' A
#
# COMPACT_ATOMS: atom_id res chain seq x y z
N MET A 1 1.58 11.60 -12.62
CA MET A 1 0.75 10.45 -13.05
C MET A 1 0.22 9.70 -11.83
N ALA A 2 -1.08 9.41 -11.76
CA ALA A 2 -1.61 8.50 -10.74
C ALA A 2 -1.33 7.06 -11.20
N ASP A 3 -0.50 6.32 -10.46
CA ASP A 3 -0.30 4.89 -10.69
C ASP A 3 -1.67 4.18 -10.73
N LYS A 4 -2.05 3.63 -11.89
CA LYS A 4 -3.28 2.85 -12.02
C LYS A 4 -3.23 1.68 -11.02
N ALA A 5 -4.31 1.51 -10.26
CA ALA A 5 -4.42 0.45 -9.25
C ALA A 5 -4.38 -0.95 -9.88
N ILE A 6 -4.84 -1.09 -11.12
CA ILE A 6 -4.72 -2.29 -11.95
C ILE A 6 -3.64 -2.04 -13.01
N GLN A 7 -2.65 -2.92 -13.08
CA GLN A 7 -1.58 -2.92 -14.06
C GLN A 7 -2.03 -3.63 -15.35
N LYS A 8 -1.27 -3.41 -16.46
CA LYS A 8 -1.58 -4.02 -17.77
C LYS A 8 -1.54 -5.55 -17.76
N ASP A 9 -0.84 -6.15 -16.80
CA ASP A 9 -0.70 -7.60 -16.61
C ASP A 9 -1.82 -8.21 -15.72
N GLY A 10 -2.86 -7.43 -15.39
CA GLY A 10 -3.94 -7.85 -14.51
C GLY A 10 -3.56 -7.88 -13.02
N THR A 11 -2.33 -7.51 -12.65
CA THR A 11 -1.94 -7.39 -11.24
C THR A 11 -2.41 -6.08 -10.66
N THR A 12 -2.71 -6.06 -9.37
CA THR A 12 -3.07 -4.84 -8.65
C THR A 12 -1.89 -4.33 -7.83
N LYS A 13 -1.67 -3.02 -7.86
CA LYS A 13 -0.75 -2.32 -6.95
C LYS A 13 -1.46 -2.00 -5.65
N ARG A 14 -0.71 -1.94 -4.55
CA ARG A 14 -1.28 -1.63 -3.24
C ARG A 14 -1.44 -0.13 -3.06
N TYR A 15 -2.65 0.33 -2.71
CA TYR A 15 -2.86 1.73 -2.37
C TYR A 15 -2.49 2.01 -0.90
N LEU A 16 -1.47 2.84 -0.70
CA LEU A 16 -1.07 3.42 0.58
C LEU A 16 -0.94 4.95 0.42
N PRO A 17 -1.27 5.74 1.45
CA PRO A 17 -1.05 7.19 1.42
C PRO A 17 0.43 7.52 1.17
N LYS A 18 0.73 8.61 0.45
CA LYS A 18 2.11 9.06 0.16
C LYS A 18 2.99 9.12 1.42
N LYS A 19 2.45 9.65 2.53
CA LYS A 19 3.15 9.71 3.83
C LYS A 19 3.44 8.34 4.44
N ALA A 20 2.61 7.33 4.16
CA ALA A 20 2.89 5.97 4.60
C ALA A 20 4.01 5.35 3.76
N TRP A 21 4.02 5.60 2.45
CA TRP A 21 5.13 5.19 1.57
C TRP A 21 6.45 5.83 1.97
N ALA A 22 6.45 7.10 2.37
CA ALA A 22 7.65 7.81 2.83
C ALA A 22 8.22 7.26 4.16
N LYS A 23 7.43 6.53 4.94
CA LYS A 23 7.85 5.91 6.21
C LYS A 23 8.33 4.46 6.05
N LEU A 24 8.32 3.93 4.82
CA LEU A 24 8.76 2.57 4.51
C LEU A 24 10.08 2.64 3.74
N SER A 25 11.05 1.81 4.12
CA SER A 25 12.29 1.63 3.36
C SER A 25 11.99 1.01 1.99
N PRO A 26 12.82 1.23 0.95
CA PRO A 26 12.59 0.68 -0.39
C PRO A 26 12.26 -0.82 -0.40
N GLU A 27 13.01 -1.62 0.35
CA GLU A 27 12.76 -3.06 0.50
C GLU A 27 11.40 -3.40 1.10
N GLU A 28 10.92 -2.60 2.06
CA GLU A 28 9.62 -2.79 2.69
C GLU A 28 8.49 -2.41 1.74
N ARG A 29 8.75 -1.45 0.86
CA ARG A 29 7.81 -1.07 -0.19
C ARG A 29 7.65 -2.20 -1.18
N ASP A 30 8.76 -2.77 -1.63
CA ASP A 30 8.77 -3.91 -2.56
C ASP A 30 8.13 -5.14 -1.95
N LYS A 31 8.44 -5.49 -0.69
CA LYS A 31 7.77 -6.60 0.02
C LYS A 31 6.25 -6.38 0.10
N THR A 32 5.84 -5.14 0.33
CA THR A 32 4.44 -4.76 0.47
C THR A 32 3.68 -4.86 -0.85
N ASP A 33 4.28 -4.45 -1.97
CA ASP A 33 3.70 -4.58 -3.32
C ASP A 33 3.80 -6.00 -3.88
N ALA A 34 4.91 -6.70 -3.67
CA ALA A 34 5.10 -8.09 -4.07
C ALA A 34 4.02 -8.99 -3.46
N LYS A 35 3.71 -8.80 -2.17
CA LYS A 35 2.61 -9.53 -1.51
C LYS A 35 1.25 -9.27 -2.16
N LYS A 36 0.99 -8.02 -2.59
CA LYS A 36 -0.26 -7.68 -3.28
C LYS A 36 -0.31 -8.25 -4.70
N ARG A 37 0.76 -8.13 -5.48
CA ARG A 37 0.87 -8.72 -6.82
C ARG A 37 0.71 -10.24 -6.80
N ALA A 38 1.42 -10.93 -5.92
CA ALA A 38 1.35 -12.39 -5.81
C ALA A 38 -0.07 -12.88 -5.47
N ALA A 39 -0.78 -12.16 -4.61
CA ALA A 39 -2.16 -12.50 -4.28
C ALA A 39 -3.16 -12.09 -5.37
N SER A 40 -2.90 -11.00 -6.11
CA SER A 40 -3.67 -10.61 -7.30
C SER A 40 -3.62 -11.71 -8.37
N LYS A 41 -2.44 -12.30 -8.60
CA LYS A 41 -2.27 -13.46 -9.50
C LYS A 41 -3.08 -14.69 -9.06
N LYS A 42 -3.41 -14.79 -7.76
CA LYS A 42 -4.26 -15.85 -7.19
C LYS A 42 -5.75 -15.48 -7.15
N GLY A 43 -6.17 -14.40 -7.83
CA GLY A 43 -7.55 -13.93 -7.82
C GLY A 43 -8.00 -13.28 -6.51
N LYS A 44 -7.09 -13.02 -5.56
CA LYS A 44 -7.45 -12.41 -4.27
C LYS A 44 -7.48 -10.88 -4.38
N GLN A 45 -8.70 -10.34 -4.43
CA GLN A 45 -8.93 -8.88 -4.44
C GLN A 45 -8.42 -8.22 -3.16
N PHE A 46 -8.64 -8.83 -1.99
CA PHE A 46 -8.26 -8.27 -0.69
C PHE A 46 -7.13 -9.04 -0.03
N VAL A 47 -6.11 -8.31 0.44
CA VAL A 47 -4.90 -8.88 1.04
C VAL A 47 -4.42 -7.96 2.15
N ALA A 48 -4.26 -8.51 3.35
CA ALA A 48 -3.77 -7.77 4.49
C ALA A 48 -2.38 -7.14 4.24
N ASN A 49 -2.20 -5.91 4.73
CA ASN A 49 -0.91 -5.23 4.70
C ASN A 49 0.13 -5.98 5.53
N THR A 50 1.41 -5.75 5.21
CA THR A 50 2.49 -6.09 6.14
C THR A 50 2.34 -5.26 7.41
N GLU A 51 2.81 -5.76 8.55
CA GLU A 51 2.66 -5.08 9.84
C GLU A 51 3.20 -3.64 9.81
N LYS A 52 4.35 -3.44 9.16
CA LYS A 52 4.94 -2.11 8.99
C LYS A 52 4.09 -1.20 8.11
N ALA A 53 3.60 -1.68 6.96
CA ALA A 53 2.70 -0.90 6.12
C ALA A 53 1.35 -0.61 6.79
N LYS A 54 0.86 -1.51 7.65
CA LYS A 54 -0.34 -1.31 8.47
C LYS A 54 -0.12 -0.17 9.47
N LYS A 55 1.00 -0.19 10.21
CA LYS A 55 1.39 0.87 11.15
C LYS A 55 1.60 2.22 10.44
N ALA A 56 2.37 2.24 9.36
CA ALA A 56 2.62 3.44 8.56
C ALA A 56 1.31 4.01 7.98
N GLY A 57 0.43 3.15 7.47
CA GLY A 57 -0.87 3.53 6.93
C GLY A 57 -1.83 4.06 8.00
N ARG A 58 -1.79 3.53 9.23
CA ARG A 58 -2.55 4.08 10.37
C ARG A 58 -2.03 5.46 10.75
N ALA A 59 -0.72 5.60 10.93
CA ALA A 59 -0.09 6.88 11.29
C ALA A 59 -0.36 7.97 10.24
N ALA A 60 -0.27 7.64 8.95
CA ALA A 60 -0.53 8.58 7.87
C ALA A 60 -1.99 9.06 7.82
N ARG A 61 -2.94 8.19 8.19
CA ARG A 61 -4.38 8.53 8.23
C ARG A 61 -4.74 9.32 9.48
N MET A 62 -4.20 8.96 10.65
CA MET A 62 -4.46 9.71 11.89
C MET A 62 -3.89 11.13 11.83
N TYR A 63 -2.76 11.34 11.15
CA TYR A 63 -2.26 12.69 10.90
C TYR A 63 -3.29 13.59 10.18
N LYS A 64 -4.02 13.05 9.20
CA LYS A 64 -5.03 13.83 8.45
C LYS A 64 -6.18 14.29 9.36
N ASN A 65 -6.62 13.46 10.30
CA ASN A 65 -7.67 13.83 11.25
C ASN A 65 -7.24 14.90 12.26
N LYS A 66 -5.93 15.01 12.55
CA LYS A 66 -5.40 16.03 13.46
C LYS A 66 -5.15 17.38 12.79
N ALA A 67 -4.94 17.38 11.46
CA ALA A 67 -4.74 18.59 10.65
C ALA A 67 -6.06 19.16 10.07
N ALA A 68 -7.15 18.40 10.14
CA ALA A 68 -8.49 18.80 9.71
C ALA A 68 -9.39 19.26 10.86
N LYS A 69 -8.80 19.46 12.05
CA LYS A 69 -9.44 19.91 13.29
C LYS A 69 -8.68 21.11 13.79
#